data_AF-A0A660M4P8-F1
#
_entry.id   AF-A0A660M4P8-F1
#
_cell.length_a   1.000
_cell.length_b   1.000
_cell.length_c   1.000
_cell.angle_alpha   90.00
_cell.angle_beta   90.00
_cell.angle_gamma   90.00
#
_symmetry.space_group_name_H-M   'P 1'
#
loop_
_entity.id
_entity.type
_entity.pdbx_description
1 polymer ?
#
loop_
_entity_poly.entity_id
_entity_poly.type
_entity_poly.pdbx_seq_one_letter_code
_entity_poly.pdbx_strand_id
1 'polypeptide(L)'
;MNKPVLTEFEKIEIILHNYDKIDNEIIALNTIFYLHAGENSMKVNFLLAQAYDSLNNPLVTTGDTRRGLAQKSAICYELAFLDPERAKLPLSDIDSNNSFCQVDIALNLGRVLVENPSIRDLEKAEVFLNFAFNNIVYYTHDLYFLANLYYKQSRYLKSIDVISQLEKRLIEYKIEDWRPKWELEKLLAKNYRKLVSESKKYNNSKEALMYSEKLIHCKYHSANDEVVYDKLQKTVNA
;
A
#
# COMPACT_ATOMS: atom_id res chain seq x y z
N MET A 1 -35.04 33.08 10.18
CA MET A 1 -33.73 32.55 10.60
C MET A 1 -32.91 32.31 9.34
N ASN A 2 -31.84 33.08 9.12
CA ASN A 2 -30.94 32.84 8.01
C ASN A 2 -30.15 31.56 8.31
N LYS A 3 -30.24 30.56 7.43
CA LYS A 3 -29.37 29.38 7.51
C LYS A 3 -27.92 29.86 7.41
N PRO A 4 -26.98 29.32 8.22
CA PRO A 4 -25.58 29.68 8.11
C PRO A 4 -25.10 29.36 6.69
N VAL A 5 -24.49 30.35 6.04
CA VAL A 5 -23.87 30.18 4.73
C VAL A 5 -22.55 29.47 4.97
N LEU A 6 -22.54 28.17 4.67
CA LEU A 6 -21.32 27.37 4.71
C LEU A 6 -20.29 27.97 3.75
N THR A 7 -19.07 28.12 4.22
CA THR A 7 -17.89 28.38 3.40
C THR A 7 -17.69 27.24 2.40
N GLU A 8 -16.98 27.51 1.30
CA GLU A 8 -16.69 26.46 0.30
C GLU A 8 -15.93 25.28 0.92
N PHE A 9 -15.08 25.55 1.89
CA PHE A 9 -14.36 24.55 2.68
C PHE A 9 -15.31 23.64 3.47
N GLU A 10 -16.27 24.22 4.19
CA GLU A 10 -17.26 23.45 4.97
C GLU A 10 -18.20 22.62 4.07
N LYS A 11 -18.50 23.11 2.86
CA LYS A 11 -19.26 22.34 1.86
C LYS A 11 -18.48 21.12 1.37
N ILE A 12 -17.17 21.27 1.15
CA ILE A 12 -16.27 20.19 0.76
C ILE A 12 -16.14 19.16 1.89
N GLU A 13 -15.96 19.60 3.14
CA GLU A 13 -15.94 18.69 4.29
C GLU A 13 -17.25 17.91 4.45
N ILE A 14 -18.40 18.55 4.25
CA ILE A 14 -19.71 17.86 4.31
C ILE A 14 -19.88 16.84 3.17
N ILE A 15 -19.40 17.16 1.97
CA ILE A 15 -19.38 16.20 0.86
C ILE A 15 -18.46 15.02 1.23
N LEU A 16 -17.25 15.30 1.74
CA LEU A 16 -16.25 14.33 2.22
C LEU A 16 -16.71 13.46 3.40
N HIS A 17 -17.57 13.97 4.29
CA HIS A 17 -18.07 13.24 5.45
C HIS A 17 -19.21 12.25 5.16
N ASN A 18 -19.87 12.34 4.00
CA ASN A 18 -21.04 11.52 3.65
C ASN A 18 -20.74 10.46 2.56
N TYR A 19 -19.52 9.94 2.53
CA TYR A 19 -18.99 9.08 1.47
C TYR A 19 -19.47 7.63 1.58
N ASP A 20 -20.40 7.22 0.71
CA ASP A 20 -20.78 5.79 0.55
C ASP A 20 -21.18 5.38 -0.90
N LYS A 21 -21.11 6.26 -1.92
CA LYS A 21 -21.59 5.94 -3.29
C LYS A 21 -20.76 6.57 -4.43
N ILE A 22 -20.54 5.78 -5.50
CA ILE A 22 -19.74 6.07 -6.70
C ILE A 22 -20.13 7.38 -7.43
N ASP A 23 -21.43 7.71 -7.52
CA ASP A 23 -21.88 8.93 -8.19
C ASP A 23 -21.41 10.22 -7.49
N ASN A 24 -21.14 10.15 -6.18
CA ASN A 24 -20.64 11.28 -5.40
C ASN A 24 -19.14 11.54 -5.66
N GLU A 25 -18.37 10.53 -6.08
CA GLU A 25 -16.94 10.66 -6.40
C GLU A 25 -16.73 11.47 -7.68
N ILE A 26 -17.53 11.24 -8.73
CA ILE A 26 -17.47 11.99 -9.99
C ILE A 26 -17.90 13.45 -9.78
N ILE A 27 -18.89 13.69 -8.92
CA ILE A 27 -19.33 15.05 -8.56
C ILE A 27 -18.26 15.76 -7.70
N ALA A 28 -17.64 15.07 -6.75
CA ALA A 28 -16.54 15.61 -5.95
C ALA A 28 -15.31 15.93 -6.82
N LEU A 29 -14.96 15.04 -7.76
CA LEU A 29 -13.93 15.26 -8.78
C LEU A 29 -14.20 16.50 -9.61
N ASN A 30 -15.41 16.60 -10.19
CA ASN A 30 -15.80 17.77 -10.96
C ASN A 30 -15.76 19.03 -10.08
N THR A 31 -16.14 18.94 -8.81
CA THR A 31 -16.13 20.08 -7.88
C THR A 31 -14.69 20.51 -7.52
N ILE A 32 -13.78 19.57 -7.23
CA ILE A 32 -12.35 19.84 -6.99
C ILE A 32 -11.71 20.43 -8.24
N PHE A 33 -12.00 19.87 -9.42
CA PHE A 33 -11.56 20.42 -10.70
C PHE A 33 -12.12 21.83 -10.93
N TYR A 34 -13.42 22.06 -10.73
CA TYR A 34 -14.05 23.36 -10.96
C TYR A 34 -13.57 24.44 -9.98
N LEU A 35 -13.32 24.09 -8.73
CA LEU A 35 -12.92 25.05 -7.69
C LEU A 35 -11.42 25.37 -7.73
N HIS A 36 -10.57 24.45 -8.22
CA HIS A 36 -9.11 24.62 -8.18
C HIS A 36 -8.42 24.49 -9.54
N ALA A 37 -9.14 24.61 -10.67
CA ALA A 37 -8.59 24.57 -12.04
C ALA A 37 -7.48 25.60 -12.34
N GLY A 38 -7.09 26.46 -11.40
CA GLY A 38 -5.98 27.40 -11.53
C GLY A 38 -4.97 27.41 -10.37
N GLU A 39 -5.16 26.57 -9.34
CA GLU A 39 -4.31 26.58 -8.14
C GLU A 39 -3.46 25.31 -8.06
N ASN A 40 -2.17 25.42 -8.40
CA ASN A 40 -1.21 24.33 -8.26
C ASN A 40 -0.68 24.28 -6.82
N SER A 41 -1.51 23.81 -5.88
CA SER A 41 -1.12 23.62 -4.47
C SER A 41 -1.01 22.15 -4.12
N MET A 42 -0.12 21.81 -3.17
CA MET A 42 0.03 20.46 -2.60
C MET A 42 -1.31 19.79 -2.27
N LYS A 43 -2.22 20.50 -1.58
CA LYS A 43 -3.49 19.91 -1.11
C LYS A 43 -4.40 19.56 -2.28
N VAL A 44 -4.46 20.43 -3.30
CA VAL A 44 -5.22 20.17 -4.53
C VAL A 44 -4.65 18.97 -5.27
N ASN A 45 -3.33 18.92 -5.44
CA ASN A 45 -2.66 17.78 -6.08
C ASN A 45 -2.90 16.47 -5.32
N PHE A 46 -2.86 16.48 -3.98
CA PHE A 46 -3.16 15.30 -3.18
C PHE A 46 -4.61 14.81 -3.38
N LEU A 47 -5.60 15.72 -3.32
CA LEU A 47 -7.01 15.38 -3.51
C LEU A 47 -7.29 14.87 -4.93
N LEU A 48 -6.69 15.50 -5.94
CA LEU A 48 -6.77 15.02 -7.33
C LEU A 48 -6.17 13.62 -7.48
N ALA A 49 -5.05 13.37 -6.81
CA ALA A 49 -4.38 12.08 -6.85
C ALA A 49 -5.24 10.96 -6.25
N GLN A 50 -5.84 11.20 -5.08
CA GLN A 50 -6.79 10.28 -4.45
C GLN A 50 -7.96 9.98 -5.38
N ALA A 51 -8.52 11.01 -5.98
CA ALA A 51 -9.70 10.87 -6.80
C ALA A 51 -9.42 10.13 -8.13
N TYR A 52 -8.26 10.37 -8.75
CA TYR A 52 -7.82 9.56 -9.89
C TYR A 52 -7.59 8.10 -9.53
N ASP A 53 -7.09 7.82 -8.33
CA ASP A 53 -6.89 6.45 -7.89
C ASP A 53 -8.20 5.73 -7.56
N SER A 54 -9.17 6.40 -6.92
CA SER A 54 -10.52 5.86 -6.71
C SER A 54 -11.19 5.46 -8.03
N LEU A 55 -11.05 6.28 -9.07
CA LEU A 55 -11.56 5.96 -10.41
C LEU A 55 -10.80 4.84 -11.12
N ASN A 56 -9.57 4.56 -10.72
CA ASN A 56 -8.72 3.49 -11.25
C ASN A 56 -9.15 2.09 -10.73
N ASN A 57 -10.45 1.89 -10.56
CA ASN A 57 -11.04 0.65 -10.10
C ASN A 57 -11.56 -0.17 -11.30
N PRO A 58 -11.24 -1.49 -11.41
CA PRO A 58 -11.75 -2.36 -12.47
C PRO A 58 -13.28 -2.47 -12.53
N LEU A 59 -13.99 -2.18 -11.43
CA LEU A 59 -15.45 -2.16 -11.38
C LEU A 59 -16.06 -0.89 -11.99
N VAL A 60 -15.26 0.17 -12.13
CA VAL A 60 -15.69 1.51 -12.55
C VAL A 60 -15.20 1.84 -13.96
N THR A 61 -13.98 1.40 -14.32
CA THR A 61 -13.30 1.89 -15.52
C THR A 61 -12.63 0.77 -16.34
N THR A 62 -12.71 0.87 -17.68
CA THR A 62 -12.09 -0.07 -18.62
C THR A 62 -10.56 0.00 -18.62
N GLY A 63 -9.89 -1.05 -19.12
CA GLY A 63 -8.43 -1.25 -18.99
C GLY A 63 -7.54 -0.11 -19.50
N ASP A 64 -7.81 0.43 -20.69
CA ASP A 64 -6.97 1.47 -21.29
C ASP A 64 -7.08 2.81 -20.55
N THR A 65 -8.28 3.16 -20.10
CA THR A 65 -8.53 4.38 -19.32
C THR A 65 -7.90 4.28 -17.92
N ARG A 66 -7.91 3.09 -17.30
CA ARG A 66 -7.26 2.84 -16.00
C ARG A 66 -5.77 3.16 -15.99
N ARG A 67 -5.06 2.84 -17.08
CA ARG A 67 -3.64 3.22 -17.21
C ARG A 67 -3.44 4.73 -17.12
N GLY A 68 -4.26 5.50 -17.84
CA GLY A 68 -4.18 6.97 -17.81
C GLY A 68 -4.52 7.55 -16.44
N LEU A 69 -5.48 6.97 -15.73
CA LEU A 69 -5.85 7.37 -14.36
C LEU A 69 -4.72 7.09 -13.36
N ALA A 70 -4.13 5.90 -13.41
CA ALA A 70 -2.98 5.56 -12.56
C ALA A 70 -1.80 6.53 -12.77
N GLN A 71 -1.48 6.86 -14.03
CA GLN A 71 -0.43 7.83 -14.38
C GLN A 71 -0.73 9.21 -13.78
N LYS A 72 -1.96 9.70 -13.96
CA LYS A 72 -2.36 11.00 -13.43
C LYS A 72 -2.32 11.03 -11.90
N SER A 73 -2.77 9.96 -11.25
CA SER A 73 -2.69 9.82 -9.79
C SER A 73 -1.25 9.91 -9.30
N ALA A 74 -0.34 9.12 -9.88
CA ALA A 74 1.07 9.13 -9.51
C ALA A 74 1.71 10.52 -9.70
N ILE A 75 1.46 11.19 -10.84
CA ILE A 75 1.97 12.54 -11.10
C ILE A 75 1.45 13.53 -10.05
N CYS A 76 0.16 13.48 -9.71
CA CYS A 76 -0.43 14.40 -8.74
C CYS A 76 0.13 14.15 -7.33
N TYR A 77 0.29 12.89 -6.89
CA TYR A 77 0.95 12.59 -5.62
C TYR A 77 2.41 13.05 -5.60
N GLU A 78 3.15 12.90 -6.70
CA GLU A 78 4.52 13.37 -6.81
C GLU A 78 4.61 14.89 -6.70
N LEU A 79 3.72 15.62 -7.39
CA LEU A 79 3.63 17.07 -7.29
C LEU A 79 3.30 17.51 -5.86
N ALA A 80 2.36 16.83 -5.20
CA ALA A 80 2.05 17.09 -3.79
C ALA A 80 3.26 16.82 -2.88
N PHE A 81 4.01 15.75 -3.14
CA PHE A 81 5.17 15.41 -2.33
C PHE A 81 6.36 16.35 -2.58
N LEU A 82 6.55 16.87 -3.79
CA LEU A 82 7.65 17.77 -4.12
C LEU A 82 7.38 19.24 -3.76
N ASP A 83 6.14 19.57 -3.41
CA ASP A 83 5.75 20.92 -2.99
C ASP A 83 6.52 21.35 -1.72
N PRO A 84 7.20 22.51 -1.71
CA PRO A 84 7.89 23.02 -0.53
C PRO A 84 6.98 23.20 0.71
N GLU A 85 5.70 23.49 0.50
CA GLU A 85 4.72 23.65 1.58
C GLU A 85 4.49 22.34 2.35
N ARG A 86 4.85 21.18 1.78
CA ARG A 86 4.83 19.88 2.47
C ARG A 86 5.59 19.91 3.78
N ALA A 87 6.70 20.64 3.84
CA ALA A 87 7.51 20.73 5.06
C ALA A 87 6.76 21.36 6.25
N LYS A 88 5.65 22.06 6.00
CA LYS A 88 4.79 22.64 7.04
C LYS A 88 3.75 21.66 7.58
N LEU A 89 3.53 20.51 6.92
CA LEU A 89 2.65 19.47 7.43
C LEU A 89 3.31 18.68 8.55
N PRO A 90 2.52 18.17 9.51
CA PRO A 90 2.97 17.14 10.44
C PRO A 90 3.63 15.97 9.68
N LEU A 91 4.65 15.38 10.28
CA LEU A 91 5.30 14.18 9.73
C LEU A 91 4.31 13.02 9.69
N SER A 92 3.61 12.79 10.81
CA SER A 92 2.60 11.75 10.97
C SER A 92 1.32 12.31 11.61
N ASP A 93 0.22 11.59 11.46
CA ASP A 93 -1.08 11.90 12.03
C ASP A 93 -1.16 11.68 13.56
N ILE A 94 -0.22 10.95 14.18
CA ILE A 94 -0.08 10.89 15.65
C ILE A 94 0.10 12.30 16.24
N ASP A 95 0.71 13.21 15.49
CA ASP A 95 0.98 14.57 15.91
C ASP A 95 -0.21 15.53 15.69
N SER A 96 -1.36 15.04 15.20
CA SER A 96 -2.47 15.91 14.81
C SER A 96 -3.86 15.34 15.08
N ASN A 97 -4.78 16.19 15.56
CA ASN A 97 -6.16 15.80 15.86
C ASN A 97 -7.07 15.59 14.63
N ASN A 98 -6.58 15.75 13.38
CA ASN A 98 -7.36 15.46 12.15
C ASN A 98 -6.67 15.72 10.78
N SER A 99 -5.36 15.96 10.68
CA SER A 99 -4.82 16.61 9.46
C SER A 99 -3.80 15.76 8.69
N PHE A 100 -4.18 15.40 7.47
CA PHE A 100 -3.31 15.23 6.30
C PHE A 100 -1.81 15.51 6.57
N CYS A 101 -0.99 14.47 6.52
CA CYS A 101 0.43 14.52 6.89
C CYS A 101 1.36 14.15 5.73
N GLN A 102 2.67 14.37 5.90
CA GLN A 102 3.67 14.08 4.86
C GLN A 102 3.70 12.59 4.50
N VAL A 103 3.51 11.75 5.51
CA VAL A 103 3.43 10.29 5.37
C VAL A 103 2.28 9.87 4.46
N ASP A 104 1.09 10.49 4.55
CA ASP A 104 -0.08 10.10 3.76
C ASP A 104 0.20 10.20 2.26
N ILE A 105 0.88 11.27 1.84
CA ILE A 105 1.28 11.51 0.46
C ILE A 105 2.26 10.41 0.01
N ALA A 106 3.31 10.15 0.80
CA ALA A 106 4.34 9.17 0.48
C ALA A 106 3.77 7.75 0.39
N LEU A 107 2.91 7.39 1.34
CA LEU A 107 2.32 6.07 1.45
C LEU A 107 1.41 5.77 0.26
N ASN A 108 0.54 6.72 -0.11
CA ASN A 108 -0.35 6.59 -1.26
C ASN A 108 0.42 6.55 -2.58
N LEU A 109 1.43 7.42 -2.76
CA LEU A 109 2.28 7.39 -3.95
C LEU A 109 2.97 6.03 -4.10
N GLY A 110 3.60 5.57 -3.02
CA GLY A 110 4.29 4.29 -2.95
C GLY A 110 3.38 3.12 -3.32
N ARG A 111 2.16 3.09 -2.77
CA ARG A 111 1.15 2.09 -3.12
C ARG A 111 0.81 2.11 -4.60
N VAL A 112 0.47 3.28 -5.16
CA VAL A 112 0.09 3.43 -6.57
C VAL A 112 1.18 2.89 -7.50
N LEU A 113 2.45 3.19 -7.19
CA LEU A 113 3.61 2.71 -7.95
C LEU A 113 3.86 1.20 -7.78
N VAL A 114 3.45 0.56 -6.68
CA VAL A 114 3.59 -0.89 -6.47
C VAL A 114 2.48 -1.68 -7.18
N GLU A 115 1.24 -1.22 -7.00
CA GLU A 115 0.04 -1.95 -7.39
C GLU A 115 -0.17 -1.94 -8.90
N ASN A 116 0.00 -0.79 -9.55
CA ASN A 116 -0.35 -0.57 -10.94
C ASN A 116 0.73 -1.06 -11.91
N PRO A 117 0.57 -2.21 -12.61
CA PRO A 117 1.64 -2.78 -13.42
C PRO A 117 2.07 -1.88 -14.59
N SER A 118 1.18 -1.03 -15.09
CA SER A 118 1.40 -0.16 -16.26
C SER A 118 2.28 1.06 -15.99
N ILE A 119 2.46 1.41 -14.72
CA ILE A 119 3.28 2.54 -14.25
C ILE A 119 4.26 2.12 -13.15
N ARG A 120 4.44 0.81 -12.99
CA ARG A 120 5.15 0.27 -11.83
C ARG A 120 6.59 0.75 -11.82
N ASP A 121 6.97 1.39 -10.73
CA ASP A 121 8.34 1.81 -10.44
C ASP A 121 8.68 1.39 -9.02
N LEU A 122 9.33 0.23 -8.89
CA LEU A 122 9.64 -0.36 -7.58
C LEU A 122 10.80 0.35 -6.89
N GLU A 123 11.71 0.98 -7.63
CA GLU A 123 12.84 1.71 -7.03
C GLU A 123 12.35 3.02 -6.42
N LYS A 124 11.52 3.75 -7.17
CA LYS A 124 10.89 4.97 -6.68
C LYS A 124 9.92 4.71 -5.54
N ALA A 125 9.10 3.67 -5.65
CA ALA A 125 8.19 3.29 -4.56
C ALA A 125 8.91 2.94 -3.26
N GLU A 126 10.10 2.34 -3.34
CA GLU A 126 10.90 1.97 -2.16
C GLU A 126 11.30 3.21 -1.35
N VAL A 127 11.64 4.32 -2.02
CA VAL A 127 11.97 5.60 -1.36
C VAL A 127 10.79 6.10 -0.52
N PHE A 128 9.61 6.17 -1.12
CA PHE A 128 8.43 6.73 -0.46
C PHE A 128 7.86 5.81 0.62
N LEU A 129 7.81 4.50 0.36
CA LEU A 129 7.29 3.54 1.34
C LEU A 129 8.22 3.37 2.55
N ASN A 130 9.55 3.44 2.37
CA ASN A 130 10.46 3.47 3.52
C ASN A 130 10.33 4.79 4.30
N PHE A 131 10.15 5.93 3.62
CA PHE A 131 9.86 7.19 4.31
C PHE A 131 8.61 7.06 5.19
N ALA A 132 7.51 6.52 4.65
CA ALA A 132 6.29 6.30 5.41
C ALA A 132 6.49 5.32 6.59
N PHE A 133 7.10 4.16 6.31
CA PHE A 133 7.29 3.10 7.31
C PHE A 133 8.15 3.53 8.50
N ASN A 134 9.14 4.38 8.26
CA ASN A 134 10.04 4.89 9.30
C ASN A 134 9.44 6.04 10.13
N ASN A 135 8.38 6.69 9.63
CA ASN A 135 7.76 7.84 10.30
C ASN A 135 6.35 7.54 10.86
N ILE A 136 5.78 6.36 10.59
CA ILE A 136 4.57 5.86 11.27
C ILE A 136 4.98 4.80 12.28
N VAL A 137 4.53 4.94 13.53
CA VAL A 137 4.77 3.93 14.58
C VAL A 137 3.62 2.91 14.65
N TYR A 138 2.38 3.35 14.47
CA TYR A 138 1.20 2.46 14.50
C TYR A 138 1.03 1.65 13.21
N TYR A 139 0.10 0.70 13.24
CA TYR A 139 -0.25 -0.06 12.03
C TYR A 139 -1.27 0.70 11.19
N THR A 140 -0.93 1.00 9.94
CA THR A 140 -1.90 1.29 8.88
C THR A 140 -1.76 0.25 7.78
N HIS A 141 -2.89 -0.11 7.15
CA HIS A 141 -2.95 -1.19 6.17
C HIS A 141 -1.99 -0.97 5.00
N ASP A 142 -1.82 0.27 4.53
CA ASP A 142 -0.98 0.57 3.38
C ASP A 142 0.52 0.30 3.62
N LEU A 143 0.97 0.14 4.86
CA LEU A 143 2.35 -0.28 5.14
C LEU A 143 2.63 -1.70 4.61
N TYR A 144 1.59 -2.52 4.40
CA TYR A 144 1.69 -3.81 3.70
C TYR A 144 2.37 -3.68 2.32
N PHE A 145 2.20 -2.54 1.63
CA PHE A 145 2.77 -2.35 0.31
C PHE A 145 4.30 -2.32 0.29
N LEU A 146 4.96 -2.00 1.41
CA LEU A 146 6.42 -2.11 1.52
C LEU A 146 6.87 -3.58 1.50
N ALA A 147 6.17 -4.46 2.22
CA ALA A 147 6.45 -5.90 2.16
C ALA A 147 6.17 -6.45 0.76
N ASN A 148 5.06 -6.05 0.14
CA ASN A 148 4.69 -6.47 -1.22
C ASN A 148 5.68 -5.96 -2.27
N LEU A 149 6.21 -4.74 -2.10
CA LEU A 149 7.30 -4.19 -2.92
C LEU A 149 8.52 -5.09 -2.88
N TYR A 150 9.01 -5.46 -1.69
CA TYR A 150 10.18 -6.32 -1.57
C TYR A 150 9.95 -7.72 -2.16
N TYR A 151 8.73 -8.25 -2.04
CA TYR A 151 8.36 -9.50 -2.73
C TYR A 151 8.45 -9.35 -4.26
N LYS A 152 7.93 -8.25 -4.82
CA LYS A 152 7.98 -7.98 -6.28
C LYS A 152 9.40 -7.74 -6.79
N GLN A 153 10.30 -7.20 -5.96
CA GLN A 153 11.73 -7.05 -6.26
C GLN A 153 12.54 -8.35 -6.04
N SER A 154 11.89 -9.48 -5.72
CA SER A 154 12.55 -10.74 -5.34
C SER A 154 13.47 -10.63 -4.11
N ARG A 155 13.27 -9.62 -3.26
CA ARG A 155 13.98 -9.42 -1.99
C ARG A 155 13.20 -10.08 -0.85
N TYR A 156 13.01 -11.40 -0.95
CA TYR A 156 12.06 -12.14 -0.11
C TYR A 156 12.37 -12.07 1.39
N LEU A 157 13.65 -12.13 1.79
CA LEU A 157 14.02 -12.00 3.20
C LEU A 157 13.69 -10.61 3.78
N LYS A 158 13.86 -9.54 2.99
CA LYS A 158 13.46 -8.18 3.41
C LYS A 158 11.94 -8.04 3.49
N SER A 159 11.20 -8.69 2.59
CA SER A 159 9.74 -8.77 2.68
C SER A 159 9.30 -9.43 3.99
N ILE A 160 9.91 -10.57 4.35
CA ILE A 160 9.63 -11.29 5.61
C ILE A 160 9.95 -10.44 6.84
N ASP A 161 11.07 -9.71 6.83
CA ASP A 161 11.44 -8.81 7.93
C ASP A 161 10.38 -7.72 8.14
N VAL A 162 9.94 -7.05 7.07
CA VAL A 162 8.85 -6.06 7.14
C VAL A 162 7.55 -6.69 7.64
N ILE A 163 7.20 -7.90 7.18
CA ILE A 163 6.01 -8.62 7.66
C ILE A 163 6.09 -8.83 9.18
N SER A 164 7.22 -9.29 9.70
CA SER A 164 7.39 -9.51 11.14
C SER A 164 7.25 -8.20 11.94
N GLN A 165 7.76 -7.09 11.43
CA GLN A 165 7.60 -5.78 12.06
C GLN A 165 6.13 -5.34 12.06
N LEU A 166 5.40 -5.55 10.96
CA LEU A 166 3.97 -5.23 10.86
C LEU A 166 3.10 -6.11 11.77
N GLU A 167 3.40 -7.40 11.89
CA GLU A 167 2.71 -8.30 12.82
C GLU A 167 2.88 -7.85 14.28
N LYS A 168 4.08 -7.38 14.66
CA LYS A 168 4.31 -6.79 15.99
C LYS A 168 3.42 -5.56 16.22
N ARG A 169 3.35 -4.65 15.24
CA ARG A 169 2.49 -3.46 15.32
C ARG A 169 1.00 -3.84 15.42
N LEU A 170 0.53 -4.85 14.68
CA LEU A 170 -0.86 -5.34 14.80
C LEU A 170 -1.19 -5.79 16.23
N ILE A 171 -0.28 -6.51 16.88
CA ILE A 171 -0.44 -6.99 18.26
C ILE A 171 -0.39 -5.83 19.26
N GLU A 172 0.62 -4.96 19.15
CA GLU A 172 0.85 -3.83 20.05
C GLU A 172 -0.34 -2.87 20.06
N TYR A 173 -0.86 -2.54 18.88
CA TYR A 173 -2.00 -1.63 18.72
C TYR A 173 -3.36 -2.33 18.76
N LYS A 174 -3.40 -3.62 19.10
CA LYS A 174 -4.63 -4.41 19.29
C LYS A 174 -5.61 -4.29 18.12
N ILE A 175 -5.10 -4.35 16.89
CA ILE A 175 -5.94 -4.27 15.69
C ILE A 175 -6.78 -5.55 15.59
N GLU A 176 -8.10 -5.42 15.81
CA GLU A 176 -9.04 -6.54 15.80
C GLU A 176 -9.48 -6.97 14.39
N ASP A 177 -9.25 -6.13 13.36
CA ASP A 177 -9.56 -6.51 11.98
C ASP A 177 -8.67 -7.69 11.56
N TRP A 178 -9.32 -8.76 11.10
CA TRP A 178 -8.65 -9.96 10.65
C TRP A 178 -7.96 -9.79 9.29
N ARG A 179 -8.40 -8.82 8.46
CA ARG A 179 -7.91 -8.67 7.08
C ARG A 179 -6.42 -8.36 7.01
N PRO A 180 -5.87 -7.37 7.75
CA PRO A 180 -4.42 -7.13 7.83
C PRO A 180 -3.60 -8.39 8.10
N LYS A 181 -3.98 -9.14 9.13
CA LYS A 181 -3.27 -10.37 9.53
C LYS A 181 -3.32 -11.42 8.43
N TRP A 182 -4.48 -11.61 7.82
CA TRP A 182 -4.68 -12.54 6.72
C TRP A 182 -3.80 -12.23 5.50
N GLU A 183 -3.63 -10.96 5.14
CA GLU A 183 -2.77 -10.56 4.03
C GLU A 183 -1.29 -10.79 4.30
N LEU A 184 -0.83 -10.44 5.51
CA LEU A 184 0.54 -10.66 5.94
C LEU A 184 0.89 -12.16 5.95
N GLU A 185 0.03 -13.00 6.53
CA GLU A 185 0.22 -14.45 6.57
C GLU A 185 0.26 -15.06 5.16
N LYS A 186 -0.55 -14.56 4.22
CA LYS A 186 -0.52 -14.98 2.81
C LYS A 186 0.76 -14.56 2.11
N LEU A 187 1.21 -13.33 2.32
CA LEU A 187 2.44 -12.84 1.71
C LEU A 187 3.66 -13.56 2.28
N LEU A 188 3.66 -13.90 3.57
CA LEU A 188 4.69 -14.70 4.23
C LEU A 188 4.83 -16.09 3.56
N ALA A 189 3.71 -16.80 3.37
CA ALA A 189 3.71 -18.09 2.68
C ALA A 189 4.20 -17.97 1.22
N LYS A 190 3.85 -16.88 0.51
CA LYS A 190 4.38 -16.62 -0.84
C LYS A 190 5.90 -16.42 -0.84
N ASN A 191 6.44 -15.66 0.11
CA ASN A 191 7.88 -15.44 0.24
C ASN A 191 8.63 -16.74 0.50
N TYR A 192 8.20 -17.57 1.47
CA TYR A 192 8.88 -18.83 1.74
C TYR A 192 8.84 -19.79 0.54
N ARG A 193 7.70 -19.87 -0.17
CA ARG A 193 7.59 -20.70 -1.39
C ARG A 193 8.57 -20.25 -2.48
N LYS A 194 8.83 -18.94 -2.60
CA LYS A 194 9.87 -18.43 -3.51
C LYS A 194 11.28 -18.78 -3.04
N LEU A 195 11.58 -18.63 -1.75
CA LEU A 195 12.89 -19.00 -1.18
C LEU A 195 13.20 -20.50 -1.33
N VAL A 196 12.21 -21.37 -1.13
CA VAL A 196 12.34 -22.81 -1.43
C VAL A 196 12.69 -23.03 -2.90
N SER A 197 12.00 -22.32 -3.81
CA SER A 197 12.22 -22.45 -5.26
C SER A 197 13.62 -21.98 -5.67
N GLU A 198 14.08 -20.85 -5.14
CA GLU A 198 15.43 -20.34 -5.40
C GLU A 198 16.51 -21.25 -4.83
N SER A 199 16.37 -21.71 -3.60
CA SER A 199 17.32 -22.62 -2.97
C SER A 199 17.48 -23.92 -3.77
N LYS A 200 16.35 -24.48 -4.25
CA LYS A 200 16.36 -25.65 -5.16
C LYS A 200 17.05 -25.35 -6.49
N LYS A 201 16.82 -24.17 -7.09
CA LYS A 201 17.45 -23.75 -8.35
C LYS A 201 18.97 -23.71 -8.23
N TYR A 202 19.50 -23.32 -7.07
CA TYR A 202 20.94 -23.28 -6.78
C TYR A 202 21.48 -24.57 -6.12
N ASN A 203 20.72 -25.67 -6.17
CA ASN A 203 21.09 -26.97 -5.57
C ASN A 203 21.43 -26.92 -4.06
N ASN A 204 20.88 -25.93 -3.34
CA ASN A 204 21.03 -25.83 -1.89
C ASN A 204 19.86 -26.53 -1.17
N SER A 205 19.90 -27.87 -1.15
CA SER A 205 18.82 -28.69 -0.58
C SER A 205 18.61 -28.47 0.92
N LYS A 206 19.66 -28.14 1.67
CA LYS A 206 19.57 -27.85 3.11
C LYS A 206 18.80 -26.56 3.37
N GLU A 207 19.13 -25.50 2.64
CA GLU A 207 18.42 -24.22 2.75
C GLU A 207 16.98 -24.32 2.23
N ALA A 208 16.78 -25.06 1.14
CA ALA A 208 15.43 -25.37 0.64
C ALA A 208 14.59 -26.08 1.69
N LEU A 209 15.15 -27.07 2.40
CA LEU A 209 14.47 -27.77 3.49
C LEU A 209 14.12 -26.81 4.64
N MET A 210 15.06 -25.98 5.08
CA MET A 210 14.84 -24.99 6.14
C MET A 210 13.68 -24.04 5.81
N TYR A 211 13.61 -23.49 4.60
CA TYR A 211 12.49 -22.62 4.22
C TYR A 211 11.19 -23.40 3.98
N SER A 212 11.27 -24.66 3.54
CA SER A 212 10.10 -25.51 3.36
C SER A 212 9.47 -25.87 4.72
N GLU A 213 10.28 -26.10 5.74
CA GLU A 213 9.84 -26.30 7.12
C GLU A 213 9.10 -25.07 7.66
N LYS A 214 9.66 -23.87 7.45
CA LYS A 214 8.96 -22.61 7.79
C LYS A 214 7.64 -22.45 7.03
N LEU A 215 7.59 -22.87 5.77
CA LEU A 215 6.39 -22.78 4.94
C LEU A 215 5.26 -23.70 5.44
N ILE A 216 5.54 -24.96 5.76
CA ILE A 216 4.49 -25.89 6.23
C ILE A 216 3.89 -25.47 7.58
N HIS A 217 4.63 -24.68 8.38
CA HIS A 217 4.11 -24.07 9.61
C HIS A 217 3.30 -22.79 9.38
N CYS A 218 3.28 -22.24 8.16
CA CYS A 218 2.40 -21.14 7.82
C CYS A 218 0.96 -21.61 7.63
N LYS A 219 -0.03 -20.80 8.03
CA LYS A 219 -1.46 -21.10 7.85
C LYS A 219 -1.90 -21.28 6.38
N TYR A 220 -1.19 -20.65 5.43
CA TYR A 220 -1.51 -20.65 4.00
C TYR A 220 -0.56 -21.49 3.14
N HIS A 221 -0.02 -22.58 3.70
CA HIS A 221 0.62 -23.61 2.88
C HIS A 221 -0.43 -24.42 2.11
N SER A 222 0.01 -25.14 1.09
CA SER A 222 -0.79 -26.04 0.27
C SER A 222 -0.32 -27.47 0.46
N ALA A 223 -1.16 -28.45 0.12
CA ALA A 223 -0.77 -29.87 0.13
C ALA A 223 0.48 -30.16 -0.73
N ASN A 224 0.69 -29.39 -1.80
CA ASN A 224 1.89 -29.52 -2.61
C ASN A 224 3.16 -29.08 -1.86
N ASP A 225 3.07 -28.12 -0.94
CA ASP A 225 4.22 -27.69 -0.14
C ASP A 225 4.65 -28.77 0.85
N GLU A 226 3.70 -29.53 1.42
CA GLU A 226 3.98 -30.71 2.26
C GLU A 226 4.70 -31.79 1.45
N VAL A 227 4.21 -32.09 0.24
CA VAL A 227 4.87 -33.06 -0.67
C VAL A 227 6.30 -32.61 -1.03
N VAL A 228 6.51 -31.31 -1.22
CA VAL A 228 7.85 -30.77 -1.49
C VAL A 228 8.75 -30.88 -0.25
N TYR A 229 8.23 -30.61 0.94
CA TYR A 229 8.94 -30.77 2.21
C TYR A 229 9.41 -32.22 2.40
N ASP A 230 8.52 -33.21 2.27
CA ASP A 230 8.86 -34.63 2.44
C ASP A 230 9.94 -35.10 1.47
N LYS A 231 9.88 -34.62 0.22
CA LYS A 231 10.91 -34.92 -0.80
C LYS A 231 12.25 -34.32 -0.41
N LEU A 232 12.29 -33.06 0.01
CA LEU A 232 13.52 -32.39 0.45
C LEU A 232 14.11 -33.06 1.68
N GLN A 233 13.28 -33.47 2.64
CA GLN A 233 13.72 -34.16 3.85
C GLN A 233 14.41 -35.50 3.51
N LYS A 234 13.82 -36.28 2.58
CA LYS A 234 14.45 -37.51 2.08
C LYS A 234 15.77 -37.25 1.36
N THR A 235 15.85 -36.18 0.56
CA THR A 235 17.08 -35.83 -0.17
C THR A 235 18.21 -35.38 0.75
N VAL A 236 17.92 -34.67 1.83
CA VAL A 236 18.95 -34.16 2.75
C VAL A 236 19.44 -35.24 3.72
N ASN A 237 18.59 -36.21 4.04
CA ASN A 237 18.90 -37.29 5.00
C ASN A 237 19.36 -38.60 4.34
N ALA A 238 19.42 -38.66 3.01
CA ALA A 238 19.96 -39.79 2.25
C ALA A 238 21.48 -39.64 2.07
#